data_AF-A0A820YVF0-F1
#
_entry.id   AF-A0A820YVF0-F1
#
_cell.length_a   1.000
_cell.length_b   1.000
_cell.length_c   1.000
_cell.angle_alpha   90.00
_cell.angle_beta   90.00
_cell.angle_gamma   90.00
#
_symmetry.space_group_name_H-M   'P 1'
#
loop_
_entity.id
_entity.type
_entity.pdbx_description
1 polymer ?
#
loop_
_entity_poly.entity_id
_entity_poly.type
_entity_poly.pdbx_seq_one_letter_code
_entity_poly.pdbx_strand_id
1 'polypeptide(L)'
;MSSLKRESQTCSACGITAGIFVCRGCLKSFCLHHTNEHRNSIEQQMETILFNHERLRQFVASEEVEEYFQQLHGHVSQWETQSINKIRDTANDIRQQLKFINQRYHDSTDDQLRQLKQQIRNAQNDGNFFENDLKMWQTEIQKLQSTISEQENLQISLANNSESFISRIKLTDKTDYDGTIAIDYFECNRKHVNSEDFTNLNLKGEYSSGNKLFRFKLDDLEQNTLVLMGIISASRAKNVDPYKNPTFYGWSTKNLVYLHGVPHSNIDNYQSD
;
A
#
# COMPACT_ATOMS: atom_id res chain seq x y z
N MET A 1 -33.54 83.83 -1.15
CA MET A 1 -33.88 83.42 -2.52
C MET A 1 -32.62 82.95 -3.22
N SER A 2 -32.31 81.66 -3.13
CA SER A 2 -31.14 81.04 -3.76
C SER A 2 -31.48 80.66 -5.20
N SER A 3 -30.78 81.30 -6.14
CA SER A 3 -30.92 81.14 -7.59
C SER A 3 -30.68 79.69 -8.00
N LEU A 4 -31.69 79.01 -8.53
CA LEU A 4 -31.57 77.71 -9.19
C LEU A 4 -30.73 77.88 -10.47
N LYS A 5 -29.42 77.63 -10.38
CA LYS A 5 -28.59 77.35 -11.56
C LYS A 5 -29.13 76.04 -12.18
N ARG A 6 -29.80 76.14 -13.33
CA ARG A 6 -29.99 74.97 -14.20
C ARG A 6 -28.61 74.62 -14.75
N GLU A 7 -27.93 73.66 -14.14
CA GLU A 7 -26.81 72.99 -14.79
C GLU A 7 -27.35 72.39 -16.09
N SER A 8 -26.90 72.92 -17.23
CA SER A 8 -27.27 72.37 -18.52
C SER A 8 -26.62 71.00 -18.62
N GLN A 9 -27.40 69.93 -18.45
CA GLN A 9 -26.90 68.59 -18.71
C GLN A 9 -26.43 68.52 -20.15
N THR A 10 -25.22 67.99 -20.36
CA THR A 10 -24.61 67.78 -21.68
C THR A 10 -24.55 66.29 -21.98
N CYS A 11 -24.53 65.93 -23.26
CA CYS A 11 -24.29 64.57 -23.67
C CYS A 11 -22.88 64.13 -23.27
N SER A 12 -22.77 63.00 -22.58
CA SER A 12 -21.50 62.42 -22.09
C SER A 12 -20.60 61.92 -23.23
N ALA A 13 -21.13 61.76 -24.45
CA ALA A 13 -20.39 61.32 -25.62
C ALA A 13 -19.94 62.47 -26.52
N CYS A 14 -20.75 63.53 -26.69
CA CYS A 14 -20.45 64.63 -27.64
C CYS A 14 -20.57 66.06 -27.09
N GLY A 15 -21.00 66.25 -25.84
CA GLY A 15 -21.06 67.57 -25.18
C GLY A 15 -22.25 68.47 -25.55
N ILE A 16 -23.14 68.06 -26.46
CA ILE A 16 -24.32 68.84 -26.87
C ILE A 16 -25.37 68.88 -25.75
N THR A 17 -26.09 70.01 -25.56
CA THR A 17 -27.10 70.23 -24.50
C THR A 17 -28.57 70.02 -24.93
N ALA A 18 -28.82 69.79 -26.21
CA ALA A 18 -30.18 69.63 -26.74
C ALA A 18 -30.68 68.18 -26.64
N GLY A 19 -31.90 67.99 -26.12
CA GLY A 19 -32.58 66.69 -26.07
C GLY A 19 -31.83 65.63 -25.26
N ILE A 20 -31.60 65.90 -23.97
CA ILE A 20 -30.82 65.04 -23.07
C ILE A 20 -31.71 64.02 -22.36
N PHE A 21 -31.26 62.77 -22.41
CA PHE A 21 -31.84 61.63 -21.72
C PHE A 21 -30.82 61.04 -20.77
N VAL A 22 -31.24 60.73 -19.54
CA VAL A 22 -30.37 60.10 -18.53
C VAL A 22 -30.67 58.60 -18.49
N CYS A 23 -29.65 57.78 -18.74
CA CYS A 23 -29.76 56.34 -18.53
C CYS A 23 -29.67 56.04 -17.02
N ARG A 24 -30.71 55.45 -16.43
CA ARG A 24 -30.71 55.11 -15.00
C ARG A 24 -29.73 54.00 -14.64
N GLY A 25 -29.38 53.14 -15.60
CA GLY A 25 -28.47 52.01 -15.36
C GLY A 25 -27.01 52.45 -15.21
N CYS A 26 -26.52 53.34 -16.08
CA CYS A 26 -25.13 53.82 -16.04
C CYS A 26 -24.98 55.26 -15.50
N LEU A 27 -26.10 55.93 -15.16
CA LEU A 27 -26.18 57.31 -14.65
C LEU A 27 -25.58 58.38 -15.58
N LYS A 28 -25.37 58.05 -16.87
CA LYS A 28 -24.85 58.98 -17.88
C LYS A 28 -25.96 59.67 -18.66
N SER A 29 -25.71 60.92 -19.03
CA SER A 29 -26.60 61.74 -19.85
C SER A 29 -26.20 61.62 -21.33
N PHE A 30 -27.15 61.43 -22.24
CA PHE A 30 -26.91 61.28 -23.68
C PHE A 30 -27.87 62.14 -24.49
N CYS A 31 -27.44 62.66 -25.65
CA CYS A 31 -28.39 63.18 -26.63
C CYS A 31 -29.11 62.02 -27.33
N LEU A 32 -30.24 62.29 -27.98
CA LEU A 32 -31.06 61.27 -28.63
C LEU A 32 -30.28 60.25 -29.48
N HIS A 33 -29.29 60.72 -30.26
CA HIS A 33 -28.46 59.85 -31.09
C HIS A 33 -27.62 58.88 -30.26
N HIS A 34 -26.83 59.39 -29.31
CA HIS A 34 -26.00 58.55 -28.44
C HIS A 34 -26.81 57.72 -27.44
N THR A 35 -28.06 58.09 -27.14
CA THR A 35 -29.00 57.24 -26.41
C THR A 35 -29.34 55.97 -27.19
N ASN A 36 -29.57 56.09 -28.50
CA ASN A 36 -29.83 54.94 -29.36
C ASN A 36 -28.58 54.07 -29.54
N GLU A 37 -27.40 54.68 -29.73
CA GLU A 37 -26.14 53.92 -29.79
C GLU A 37 -25.85 53.19 -28.46
N HIS A 38 -26.08 53.85 -27.32
CA HIS A 38 -25.93 53.23 -26.01
C HIS A 38 -26.89 52.04 -25.84
N ARG A 39 -28.14 52.18 -26.28
CA ARG A 39 -29.13 51.10 -26.25
C ARG A 39 -28.71 49.92 -27.15
N ASN A 40 -28.25 50.20 -28.37
CA ASN A 40 -27.75 49.18 -29.28
C ASN A 40 -26.54 48.45 -28.68
N SER A 41 -25.64 49.16 -28.01
CA SER A 41 -24.50 48.54 -27.30
C SER A 41 -24.94 47.61 -26.17
N ILE A 42 -26.01 47.96 -25.44
CA ILE A 42 -26.58 47.08 -24.41
C ILE A 42 -27.23 45.84 -25.04
N GLU A 43 -27.94 45.99 -26.15
CA GLU A 43 -28.55 44.87 -26.88
C GLU A 43 -27.47 43.89 -27.37
N GLN A 44 -26.37 44.38 -27.93
CA GLN A 44 -25.21 43.54 -28.31
C GLN A 44 -24.57 42.81 -27.13
N GLN A 45 -24.48 43.46 -25.96
CA GLN A 45 -24.00 42.80 -24.74
C GLN A 45 -24.94 41.68 -24.29
N MET A 46 -26.26 41.89 -24.39
CA MET A 46 -27.25 40.88 -24.06
C MET A 46 -27.16 39.67 -25.01
N GLU A 47 -27.04 39.91 -26.31
CA GLU A 47 -26.82 38.84 -27.30
C GLU A 47 -25.55 38.04 -27.00
N THR A 48 -24.46 38.72 -26.61
CA THR A 48 -23.21 38.07 -26.22
C THR A 48 -23.40 37.19 -24.98
N ILE A 49 -24.18 37.64 -23.99
CA ILE A 49 -24.50 36.84 -22.79
C ILE A 49 -25.32 35.62 -23.17
N LEU A 50 -26.34 35.76 -24.02
CA LEU A 50 -27.18 34.65 -24.47
C LEU A 50 -26.36 33.62 -25.26
N PHE A 51 -25.49 34.07 -26.18
CA PHE A 51 -24.59 33.20 -26.92
C PHE A 51 -23.65 32.43 -26.00
N ASN A 52 -23.04 33.10 -25.02
CA ASN A 52 -22.17 32.43 -24.05
C ASN A 52 -22.93 31.42 -23.20
N HIS A 53 -24.16 31.74 -22.77
CA HIS A 53 -25.03 30.83 -22.03
C HIS A 53 -25.34 29.57 -22.85
N GLU A 54 -25.73 29.73 -24.12
CA GLU A 54 -26.00 28.59 -25.01
C GLU A 54 -24.75 27.72 -25.23
N ARG A 55 -23.59 28.35 -25.46
CA ARG A 55 -22.32 27.63 -25.61
C ARG A 55 -21.97 26.83 -24.37
N LEU A 56 -22.18 27.40 -23.18
CA LEU A 56 -21.90 26.73 -21.91
C LEU A 56 -22.86 25.56 -21.68
N ARG A 57 -24.15 25.73 -22.03
CA ARG A 57 -25.15 24.66 -21.99
C ARG A 57 -24.79 23.51 -22.95
N GLN A 58 -24.35 23.82 -24.17
CA GLN A 58 -23.89 22.82 -25.13
C GLN A 58 -22.65 22.08 -24.64
N PHE A 59 -21.69 22.79 -24.05
CA PHE A 59 -20.51 22.16 -23.47
C PHE A 59 -20.85 21.21 -22.32
N VAL A 60 -21.74 21.62 -21.40
CA VAL A 60 -22.19 20.74 -20.31
C VAL A 60 -22.96 19.52 -20.83
N ALA A 61 -23.70 19.67 -21.94
CA ALA A 61 -24.40 18.57 -22.60
C ALA A 61 -23.53 17.81 -23.61
N SER A 62 -22.23 18.13 -23.71
CA SER A 62 -21.34 17.50 -24.68
C SER A 62 -20.96 16.08 -24.23
N GLU A 63 -20.70 15.22 -25.22
CA GLU A 63 -20.20 13.87 -24.97
C GLU A 63 -18.84 13.89 -24.27
N GLU A 64 -18.03 14.94 -24.44
CA GLU A 64 -16.72 15.07 -23.78
C GLU A 64 -16.84 15.08 -22.23
N VAL A 65 -17.84 15.79 -21.70
CA VAL A 65 -18.08 15.86 -20.25
C VAL A 65 -18.58 14.50 -19.75
N GLU A 66 -19.48 13.86 -20.48
CA GLU A 66 -19.99 12.53 -20.14
C GLU A 66 -18.87 11.48 -20.17
N GLU A 67 -18.05 11.46 -21.22
CA GLU A 67 -16.88 10.57 -21.34
C GLU A 67 -15.91 10.75 -20.18
N TYR A 68 -15.66 11.98 -19.74
CA TYR A 68 -14.82 12.24 -18.58
C TYR A 68 -15.40 11.61 -17.30
N PHE A 69 -16.71 11.76 -17.06
CA PHE A 69 -17.35 11.12 -15.90
C PHE A 69 -17.35 9.59 -16.02
N GLN A 70 -17.57 9.03 -17.21
CA GLN A 70 -17.46 7.59 -17.45
C GLN A 70 -16.06 7.06 -17.15
N GLN A 71 -15.00 7.81 -17.50
CA GLN A 71 -13.62 7.45 -17.14
C GLN A 71 -13.40 7.46 -15.62
N LEU A 72 -13.92 8.46 -14.92
CA LEU A 72 -13.86 8.51 -13.45
C LEU A 72 -14.59 7.34 -12.81
N HIS A 73 -15.78 6.98 -13.31
CA HIS A 73 -16.50 5.78 -12.90
C HIS A 73 -15.66 4.52 -13.13
N GLY A 74 -15.02 4.41 -14.30
CA GLY A 74 -14.09 3.31 -14.62
C GLY A 74 -12.96 3.18 -13.61
N HIS A 75 -12.34 4.29 -13.18
CA HIS A 75 -11.31 4.28 -12.14
C HIS A 75 -11.83 3.77 -10.80
N VAL A 76 -13.04 4.16 -10.39
CA VAL A 76 -13.65 3.67 -9.15
C VAL A 76 -13.94 2.17 -9.24
N SER A 77 -14.52 1.70 -10.35
CA SER A 77 -14.79 0.27 -10.57
C SER A 77 -13.51 -0.57 -10.62
N GLN A 78 -12.44 -0.02 -11.21
CA GLN A 78 -11.13 -0.67 -11.22
C GLN A 78 -10.55 -0.77 -9.80
N TRP A 79 -10.59 0.31 -9.04
CA TRP A 79 -10.14 0.33 -7.64
C TRP A 79 -10.92 -0.67 -6.78
N GLU A 80 -12.24 -0.74 -6.94
CA GLU A 80 -13.10 -1.71 -6.24
C GLU A 80 -12.68 -3.15 -6.57
N THR A 81 -12.56 -3.47 -7.86
CA THR A 81 -12.19 -4.81 -8.33
C THR A 81 -10.81 -5.22 -7.80
N GLN A 82 -9.82 -4.33 -7.89
CA GLN A 82 -8.47 -4.58 -7.39
C GLN A 82 -8.46 -4.79 -5.88
N SER A 83 -9.24 -4.00 -5.13
CA SER A 83 -9.33 -4.11 -3.68
C SER A 83 -9.95 -5.44 -3.25
N ILE A 84 -11.05 -5.86 -3.89
CA ILE A 84 -11.69 -7.16 -3.65
C ILE A 84 -10.73 -8.32 -3.95
N ASN A 85 -9.99 -8.24 -5.06
CA ASN A 85 -9.04 -9.29 -5.42
C ASN A 85 -7.92 -9.40 -4.38
N LYS A 86 -7.34 -8.28 -3.93
CA LYS A 86 -6.32 -8.29 -2.86
C LYS A 86 -6.83 -8.95 -1.57
N ILE A 87 -8.07 -8.68 -1.18
CA ILE A 87 -8.70 -9.31 0.00
C ILE A 87 -8.83 -10.82 -0.21
N ARG A 88 -9.31 -11.25 -1.38
CA ARG A 88 -9.48 -12.66 -1.72
C ARG A 88 -8.15 -13.40 -1.75
N ASP A 89 -7.14 -12.82 -2.37
CA ASP A 89 -5.79 -13.39 -2.45
C ASP A 89 -5.20 -13.54 -1.05
N THR A 90 -5.26 -12.50 -0.22
CA THR A 90 -4.80 -12.54 1.17
C THR A 90 -5.52 -13.62 1.98
N ALA A 91 -6.85 -13.72 1.83
CA ALA A 91 -7.62 -14.76 2.52
C ALA A 91 -7.24 -16.18 2.05
N ASN A 92 -6.98 -16.35 0.76
CA ASN A 92 -6.56 -17.64 0.20
C ASN A 92 -5.16 -18.04 0.68
N ASP A 93 -4.22 -17.09 0.73
CA ASP A 93 -2.88 -17.33 1.26
C ASP A 93 -2.91 -17.79 2.71
N ILE A 94 -3.77 -17.17 3.54
CA ILE A 94 -3.93 -17.57 4.95
C ILE A 94 -4.55 -18.97 5.04
N ARG A 95 -5.57 -19.29 4.23
CA ARG A 95 -6.15 -20.64 4.17
C ARG A 95 -5.12 -21.69 3.76
N GLN A 96 -4.26 -21.37 2.80
CA GLN A 96 -3.18 -22.28 2.37
C GLN A 96 -2.13 -22.46 3.46
N GLN A 97 -1.73 -21.38 4.15
CA GLN A 97 -0.83 -21.45 5.30
C GLN A 97 -1.40 -22.34 6.41
N LEU A 98 -2.67 -22.17 6.76
CA LEU A 98 -3.36 -23.03 7.74
C LEU A 98 -3.33 -24.50 7.33
N LYS A 99 -3.62 -24.80 6.06
CA LYS A 99 -3.57 -26.17 5.53
C LYS A 99 -2.16 -26.75 5.64
N PHE A 100 -1.14 -25.97 5.26
CA PHE A 100 0.26 -26.40 5.33
C PHE A 100 0.72 -26.66 6.76
N ILE A 101 0.41 -25.74 7.69
CA ILE A 101 0.73 -25.89 9.11
C ILE A 101 0.06 -27.16 9.66
N ASN A 102 -1.23 -27.33 9.41
CA ASN A 102 -1.97 -28.51 9.85
C ASN A 102 -1.39 -29.81 9.29
N GLN A 103 -1.06 -29.82 7.99
CA GLN A 103 -0.44 -31.00 7.35
C GLN A 103 0.92 -31.31 7.97
N ARG A 104 1.79 -30.31 8.15
CA ARG A 104 3.11 -30.48 8.75
C ARG A 104 3.03 -31.07 10.16
N TYR A 105 2.10 -30.57 10.98
CA TYR A 105 1.88 -31.11 12.31
C TYR A 105 1.40 -32.56 12.26
N HIS A 106 0.43 -32.87 11.39
CA HIS A 106 -0.06 -34.22 11.20
C HIS A 106 1.05 -35.19 10.78
N ASP A 107 1.83 -34.83 9.76
CA ASP A 107 2.93 -35.66 9.24
C ASP A 107 4.02 -35.89 10.30
N SER A 108 4.41 -34.84 11.03
CA SER A 108 5.39 -34.95 12.13
C SER A 108 4.90 -35.88 13.24
N THR A 109 3.62 -35.78 13.60
CA THR A 109 3.02 -36.61 14.67
C THR A 109 2.91 -38.06 14.23
N ASP A 110 2.48 -38.30 13.00
CA ASP A 110 2.40 -39.64 12.40
C ASP A 110 3.78 -40.31 12.30
N ASP A 111 4.81 -39.55 11.93
CA ASP A 111 6.20 -40.06 11.93
C ASP A 111 6.70 -40.42 13.33
N GLN A 112 6.45 -39.59 14.35
CA GLN A 112 6.82 -39.90 15.73
C GLN A 112 6.10 -41.16 16.23
N LEU A 113 4.79 -41.30 15.93
CA LEU A 113 4.02 -42.50 16.28
C LEU A 113 4.55 -43.75 15.55
N ARG A 114 4.93 -43.63 14.28
CA ARG A 114 5.55 -44.73 13.52
C ARG A 114 6.88 -45.16 14.12
N GLN A 115 7.75 -44.21 14.46
CA GLN A 115 9.04 -44.49 15.08
C GLN A 115 8.87 -45.18 16.44
N LEU A 116 7.98 -44.67 17.28
CA LEU A 116 7.69 -45.25 18.60
C LEU A 116 7.15 -46.69 18.46
N LYS A 117 6.22 -46.92 17.53
CA LYS A 117 5.70 -48.26 17.23
C LYS A 117 6.82 -49.22 16.79
N GLN A 118 7.77 -48.74 15.99
CA GLN A 118 8.89 -49.57 15.55
C GLN A 118 9.83 -49.92 16.70
N GLN A 119 10.14 -48.96 17.58
CA GLN A 119 10.95 -49.20 18.78
C GLN A 119 10.30 -50.25 19.70
N ILE A 120 9.00 -50.11 19.97
CA ILE A 120 8.25 -51.07 20.79
C ILE A 120 8.29 -52.47 20.16
N ARG A 121 8.07 -52.59 18.85
CA ARG A 121 8.10 -53.87 18.14
C ARG A 121 9.48 -54.52 18.17
N ASN A 122 10.53 -53.76 17.96
CA ASN A 122 11.90 -54.28 18.00
C ASN A 122 12.21 -54.83 19.39
N ALA A 123 11.96 -54.05 20.45
CA ALA A 123 12.20 -54.48 21.81
C ALA A 123 11.35 -55.70 22.22
N GLN A 124 10.09 -55.76 21.74
CA GLN A 124 9.21 -56.92 21.94
C GLN A 124 9.77 -58.18 21.26
N ASN A 125 10.26 -58.07 20.02
CA ASN A 125 10.82 -59.19 19.26
C ASN A 125 12.16 -59.67 19.84
N ASP A 126 12.99 -58.74 20.29
CA ASP A 126 14.30 -59.02 20.87
C ASP A 126 14.20 -59.52 22.32
N GLY A 127 13.01 -59.47 22.93
CA GLY A 127 12.78 -59.82 24.33
C GLY A 127 13.48 -58.92 25.34
N ASN A 128 14.04 -57.79 24.88
CA ASN A 128 14.92 -56.90 25.63
C ASN A 128 14.19 -55.60 25.95
N PHE A 129 13.26 -55.65 26.89
CA PHE A 129 12.65 -54.46 27.48
C PHE A 129 12.49 -54.63 28.97
N PHE A 130 12.58 -53.52 29.70
CA PHE A 130 12.44 -53.45 31.14
C PHE A 130 11.33 -52.45 31.52
N GLU A 131 11.00 -52.38 32.80
CA GLU A 131 9.96 -51.49 33.33
C GLU A 131 10.23 -50.01 32.99
N ASN A 132 11.50 -49.62 32.88
CA ASN A 132 11.90 -48.27 32.48
C ASN A 132 11.54 -47.97 31.03
N ASP A 133 11.66 -48.93 30.11
CA ASP A 133 11.30 -48.77 28.70
C ASP A 133 9.78 -48.63 28.55
N LEU A 134 9.01 -49.45 29.27
CA LEU A 134 7.55 -49.35 29.33
C LEU A 134 7.11 -47.98 29.84
N LYS A 135 7.74 -47.48 30.91
CA LYS A 135 7.45 -46.16 31.47
C LYS A 135 7.85 -45.04 30.51
N MET A 136 8.96 -45.18 29.81
CA MET A 136 9.42 -44.23 28.80
C MET A 136 8.39 -44.12 27.67
N TRP A 137 8.02 -45.24 27.03
CA TRP A 137 7.06 -45.23 25.93
C TRP A 137 5.69 -44.72 26.36
N GLN A 138 5.23 -45.07 27.57
CA GLN A 138 3.98 -44.53 28.11
C GLN A 138 4.05 -43.01 28.28
N THR A 139 5.19 -42.48 28.72
CA THR A 139 5.41 -41.03 28.85
C THR A 139 5.45 -40.36 27.47
N GLU A 140 6.07 -40.98 26.47
CA GLU A 140 6.10 -40.43 25.11
C GLU A 140 4.72 -40.40 24.46
N ILE A 141 3.91 -41.46 24.64
CA ILE A 141 2.51 -41.48 24.17
C ILE A 141 1.72 -40.35 24.83
N GLN A 142 1.87 -40.15 26.15
CA GLN A 142 1.19 -39.06 26.86
C GLN A 142 1.62 -37.68 26.35
N LYS A 143 2.91 -37.47 26.10
CA LYS A 143 3.42 -36.23 25.51
C LYS A 143 2.82 -35.96 24.14
N LEU A 144 2.82 -36.96 23.26
CA LEU A 144 2.23 -36.84 21.91
C LEU A 144 0.73 -36.51 21.98
N GLN A 145 0.00 -37.13 22.91
CA GLN A 145 -1.42 -36.81 23.15
C GLN A 145 -1.60 -35.36 23.59
N SER A 146 -0.78 -34.86 24.52
CA SER A 146 -0.83 -33.47 24.96
C SER A 146 -0.50 -32.49 23.83
N THR A 147 0.52 -32.77 23.01
CA THR A 147 0.87 -31.91 21.86
C THR A 147 -0.25 -31.83 20.84
N ILE A 148 -0.96 -32.92 20.57
CA ILE A 148 -2.14 -32.92 19.68
C ILE A 148 -3.26 -32.05 20.28
N SER A 149 -3.51 -32.15 21.59
CA SER A 149 -4.51 -31.31 22.26
C SER A 149 -4.12 -29.82 22.31
N GLU A 150 -2.83 -29.51 22.38
CA GLU A 150 -2.30 -28.14 22.35
C GLU A 150 -2.35 -27.50 20.95
N GLN A 151 -2.69 -28.24 19.89
CA GLN A 151 -2.90 -27.68 18.54
C GLN A 151 -4.06 -26.67 18.45
N GLU A 152 -4.93 -26.62 19.47
CA GLU A 152 -5.99 -25.60 19.61
C GLU A 152 -5.44 -24.17 19.82
N ASN A 153 -4.11 -23.99 19.90
CA ASN A 153 -3.46 -22.70 20.17
C ASN A 153 -3.26 -21.79 18.94
N LEU A 154 -3.56 -22.24 17.72
CA LEU A 154 -3.52 -21.37 16.54
C LEU A 154 -4.63 -20.33 16.61
N GLN A 155 -4.27 -19.04 16.57
CA GLN A 155 -5.25 -17.95 16.61
C GLN A 155 -5.18 -17.10 15.34
N ILE A 156 -6.37 -16.82 14.81
CA ILE A 156 -6.57 -15.80 13.79
C ILE A 156 -6.88 -14.50 14.51
N SER A 157 -6.05 -13.48 14.29
CA SER A 157 -6.25 -12.14 14.83
C SER A 157 -6.50 -11.14 13.70
N LEU A 158 -7.27 -10.10 14.02
CA LEU A 158 -7.42 -8.94 13.16
C LEU A 158 -6.42 -7.87 13.63
N ALA A 159 -5.45 -7.56 12.78
CA ALA A 159 -4.61 -6.40 12.97
C ALA A 159 -5.42 -5.15 12.61
N ASN A 160 -5.90 -4.48 13.65
CA ASN A 160 -6.55 -3.18 13.53
C ASN A 160 -5.46 -2.11 13.50
N ASN A 161 -5.02 -1.76 12.31
CA ASN A 161 -4.14 -0.62 12.10
C ASN A 161 -5.05 0.61 12.06
N SER A 162 -4.82 1.59 12.93
CA SER A 162 -5.62 2.83 13.00
C SER A 162 -5.70 3.61 11.68
N GLU A 163 -4.85 3.29 10.71
CA GLU A 163 -4.76 3.94 9.40
C GLU A 163 -5.34 3.10 8.24
N SER A 164 -5.69 1.82 8.46
CA SER A 164 -6.19 0.95 7.39
C SER A 164 -7.71 0.98 7.30
N PHE A 165 -8.26 1.21 6.11
CA PHE A 165 -9.69 1.09 5.83
C PHE A 165 -10.22 -0.33 6.05
N ILE A 166 -9.37 -1.36 5.89
CA ILE A 166 -9.71 -2.77 6.10
C ILE A 166 -8.69 -3.39 7.06
N SER A 167 -9.19 -4.00 8.15
CA SER A 167 -8.35 -4.73 9.10
C SER A 167 -7.68 -5.92 8.43
N ARG A 168 -6.39 -6.12 8.71
CA ARG A 168 -5.61 -7.20 8.11
C ARG A 168 -5.78 -8.47 8.94
N ILE A 169 -6.03 -9.60 8.30
CA ILE A 169 -6.08 -10.90 8.98
C ILE A 169 -4.65 -11.40 9.17
N LYS A 170 -4.29 -11.80 10.38
CA LYS A 170 -2.98 -12.39 10.72
C LYS A 170 -3.18 -13.75 11.40
N LEU A 171 -2.25 -14.66 11.13
CA LEU A 171 -2.15 -15.94 11.82
C LEU A 171 -0.98 -15.84 12.81
N THR A 172 -1.23 -16.18 14.06
CA THR A 172 -0.24 -16.18 15.14
C THR A 172 -0.23 -17.54 15.83
N ASP A 173 0.96 -18.12 15.97
CA ASP A 173 1.20 -19.29 16.81
C ASP A 173 1.68 -18.81 18.18
N LYS A 174 1.03 -19.27 19.25
CA LYS A 174 1.36 -18.84 20.63
C LYS A 174 2.63 -19.49 21.19
N THR A 175 3.18 -20.48 20.49
CA THR A 175 4.34 -21.24 20.94
C THR A 175 5.68 -20.69 20.44
N ASP A 176 5.66 -19.72 19.53
CA ASP A 176 6.85 -19.13 18.90
C ASP A 176 7.40 -17.98 19.78
N TYR A 177 8.15 -18.32 20.82
CA TYR A 177 8.97 -17.39 21.62
C TYR A 177 10.42 -17.30 21.11
N ASP A 178 10.67 -17.61 19.84
CA ASP A 178 12.03 -17.60 19.27
C ASP A 178 12.07 -16.85 17.93
N GLY A 179 12.21 -15.53 18.01
CA GLY A 179 12.99 -14.72 17.04
C GLY A 179 12.61 -14.73 15.55
N THR A 180 11.41 -15.17 15.15
CA THR A 180 11.06 -15.20 13.72
C THR A 180 10.70 -13.80 13.20
N ILE A 181 11.65 -13.12 12.54
CA ILE A 181 11.44 -11.84 11.86
C ILE A 181 10.47 -12.05 10.68
N ALA A 182 9.21 -11.63 10.86
CA ALA A 182 8.24 -11.54 9.78
C ALA A 182 8.45 -10.24 9.00
N ILE A 183 9.21 -10.30 7.90
CA ILE A 183 9.32 -9.17 6.96
C ILE A 183 8.04 -9.13 6.09
N ASP A 184 7.15 -8.20 6.39
CA ASP A 184 5.96 -7.91 5.60
C ASP A 184 6.31 -6.95 4.44
N TYR A 185 6.29 -7.46 3.20
CA TYR A 185 6.48 -6.66 1.99
C TYR A 185 5.16 -6.04 1.50
N PHE A 186 5.20 -4.74 1.14
CA PHE A 186 4.02 -4.01 0.65
C PHE A 186 3.67 -4.29 -0.83
N GLU A 187 4.52 -4.98 -1.61
CA GLU A 187 4.30 -5.17 -3.06
C GLU A 187 4.56 -6.58 -3.62
N CYS A 188 5.00 -7.55 -2.81
CA CYS A 188 5.11 -8.94 -3.28
C CYS A 188 4.77 -9.92 -2.16
N ASN A 189 3.51 -10.38 -2.13
CA ASN A 189 3.02 -11.38 -1.20
C ASN A 189 3.60 -12.78 -1.52
N ARG A 190 4.85 -13.04 -1.14
CA ARG A 190 5.37 -14.42 -1.05
C ARG A 190 6.20 -14.58 0.21
N LYS A 191 5.71 -15.41 1.15
CA LYS A 191 6.52 -15.97 2.22
C LYS A 191 7.35 -17.12 1.65
N HIS A 192 8.67 -17.04 1.80
CA HIS A 192 9.55 -18.20 1.69
C HIS A 192 10.08 -18.54 3.08
N VAL A 193 9.81 -19.77 3.51
CA VAL A 193 10.31 -20.35 4.76
C VAL A 193 11.50 -21.22 4.38
N ASN A 194 12.72 -20.71 4.53
CA ASN A 194 13.93 -21.52 4.49
C ASN A 194 14.75 -21.27 5.75
N SER A 195 15.39 -22.33 6.25
CA SER A 195 16.25 -22.34 7.44
C SER A 195 17.66 -21.77 7.19
N GLU A 196 17.80 -20.89 6.21
CA GLU A 196 19.06 -20.22 5.90
C GLU A 196 18.94 -18.76 6.38
N ASP A 197 20.01 -18.22 6.96
CA ASP A 197 20.06 -16.84 7.53
C ASP A 197 19.82 -15.71 6.51
N PHE A 198 19.46 -16.04 5.26
CA PHE A 198 19.16 -15.10 4.20
C PHE A 198 18.12 -15.65 3.22
N THR A 199 17.34 -14.74 2.62
CA THR A 199 16.35 -15.07 1.60
C THR A 199 16.69 -14.40 0.27
N ASN A 200 16.77 -15.18 -0.80
CA ASN A 200 16.99 -14.67 -2.16
C ASN A 200 15.66 -14.49 -2.90
N LEU A 201 15.30 -13.25 -3.25
CA LEU A 201 14.10 -12.93 -4.03
C LEU A 201 14.43 -12.86 -5.52
N ASN A 202 13.88 -13.79 -6.32
CA ASN A 202 13.96 -13.75 -7.78
C ASN A 202 12.77 -12.97 -8.35
N LEU A 203 12.94 -11.66 -8.54
CA LEU A 203 11.93 -10.82 -9.17
C LEU A 203 12.13 -10.88 -10.71
N LYS A 204 11.32 -11.68 -11.40
CA LYS A 204 11.29 -11.70 -12.87
C LYS A 204 10.36 -10.60 -13.39
N GLY A 205 10.86 -9.74 -14.28
CA GLY A 205 10.02 -8.99 -15.23
C GLY A 205 10.15 -7.46 -15.24
N GLU A 206 10.65 -6.80 -14.21
CA GLU A 206 10.44 -5.34 -14.09
C GLU A 206 11.70 -4.48 -13.77
N TYR A 207 12.86 -5.12 -13.59
CA TYR A 207 14.07 -4.46 -13.09
C TYR A 207 15.19 -4.33 -14.14
N SER A 208 14.88 -4.49 -15.43
CA SER A 208 15.84 -4.32 -16.53
C SER A 208 16.12 -2.86 -16.92
N SER A 209 15.31 -1.91 -16.44
CA SER A 209 15.50 -0.47 -16.64
C SER A 209 16.00 0.19 -15.36
N GLY A 210 17.29 0.53 -15.35
CA GLY A 210 18.14 0.76 -14.17
C GLY A 210 17.88 1.99 -13.30
N ASN A 211 16.64 2.38 -13.04
CA ASN A 211 16.30 3.37 -12.01
C ASN A 211 15.00 2.97 -11.31
N LYS A 212 15.13 2.22 -10.21
CA LYS A 212 14.01 1.80 -9.38
C LYS A 212 14.30 2.17 -7.93
N LEU A 213 13.40 2.92 -7.33
CA LEU A 213 13.47 3.29 -5.93
C LEU A 213 12.90 2.15 -5.09
N PHE A 214 13.71 1.63 -4.18
CA PHE A 214 13.24 0.70 -3.16
C PHE A 214 13.17 1.43 -1.83
N ARG A 215 12.06 1.28 -1.12
CA ARG A 215 11.89 1.81 0.24
C ARG A 215 11.62 0.65 1.18
N PHE A 216 12.37 0.61 2.27
CA PHE A 216 12.23 -0.39 3.32
C PHE A 216 11.93 0.32 4.63
N LYS A 217 11.02 -0.26 5.41
CA LYS A 217 10.76 0.14 6.79
C LYS A 217 10.99 -1.09 7.65
N LEU A 218 11.95 -0.99 8.57
CA LEU A 218 12.21 -2.02 9.56
C LEU A 218 11.53 -1.56 10.84
N ASP A 219 10.40 -2.17 11.16
CA ASP A 219 9.70 -1.95 12.42
C ASP A 219 10.06 -3.10 13.36
N ASP A 220 10.52 -2.77 14.57
CA ASP A 220 10.78 -3.71 15.68
C ASP A 220 11.96 -4.68 15.45
N LEU A 221 13.20 -4.16 15.50
CA LEU A 221 14.42 -4.99 15.52
C LEU A 221 14.74 -5.42 16.95
N GLU A 222 14.86 -6.72 17.17
CA GLU A 222 15.34 -7.25 18.45
C GLU A 222 16.78 -6.80 18.74
N GLN A 223 17.14 -6.78 20.02
CA GLN A 223 18.52 -6.45 20.42
C GLN A 223 19.47 -7.54 19.90
N ASN A 224 20.49 -7.12 19.14
CA ASN A 224 21.49 -7.97 18.44
C ASN A 224 21.07 -8.54 17.08
N THR A 225 20.01 -8.04 16.45
CA THR A 225 19.70 -8.43 15.06
C THR A 225 20.66 -7.79 14.06
N LEU A 226 21.14 -8.60 13.11
CA LEU A 226 21.86 -8.15 11.91
C LEU A 226 20.93 -8.26 10.71
N VAL A 227 20.69 -7.15 10.01
CA VAL A 227 19.90 -7.13 8.78
C VAL A 227 20.83 -6.81 7.62
N LEU A 228 20.88 -7.71 6.64
CA LEU A 228 21.66 -7.56 5.42
C LEU A 228 20.73 -7.56 4.21
N MET A 229 20.96 -6.62 3.31
CA MET A 229 20.25 -6.49 2.06
C MET A 229 21.25 -6.35 0.91
N GLY A 230 21.12 -7.19 -0.12
CA GLY A 230 21.94 -7.08 -1.32
C GLY A 230 21.12 -7.23 -2.58
N ILE A 231 21.53 -6.50 -3.61
CA ILE A 231 20.98 -6.68 -4.96
C ILE A 231 21.99 -7.51 -5.75
N ILE A 232 21.60 -8.71 -6.18
CA ILE A 232 22.44 -9.57 -7.01
C ILE A 232 21.86 -9.64 -8.42
N SER A 233 22.68 -9.37 -9.43
CA SER A 233 22.28 -9.53 -10.83
C SER A 233 21.87 -10.99 -11.11
N ALA A 234 20.81 -11.18 -11.90
CA ALA A 234 20.35 -12.49 -12.35
C ALA A 234 21.42 -13.30 -13.12
N SER A 235 22.43 -12.62 -13.68
CA SER A 235 23.56 -13.25 -14.39
C SER A 235 24.68 -13.75 -13.47
N ARG A 236 24.63 -13.47 -12.16
CA ARG A 236 25.67 -13.87 -11.19
C ARG A 236 25.33 -15.22 -10.55
N ALA A 237 26.34 -16.02 -10.24
CA ALA A 237 26.14 -17.34 -9.62
C ALA A 237 25.46 -17.22 -8.25
N LYS A 238 24.54 -18.14 -7.93
CA LYS A 238 23.72 -18.12 -6.69
C LYS A 238 24.49 -18.42 -5.39
N ASN A 239 25.72 -18.94 -5.50
CA ASN A 239 26.56 -19.36 -4.36
C ASN A 239 27.59 -18.31 -3.96
N VAL A 240 27.24 -17.02 -3.99
CA VAL A 240 28.14 -15.97 -3.49
C VAL A 240 27.80 -15.74 -2.03
N ASP A 241 28.79 -15.95 -1.17
CA ASP A 241 28.77 -15.56 0.25
C ASP A 241 28.22 -14.12 0.37
N PRO A 242 27.02 -13.93 0.96
CA PRO A 242 26.36 -12.62 1.01
C PRO A 242 27.19 -11.59 1.77
N TYR A 243 28.07 -12.04 2.67
CA TYR A 243 28.97 -11.19 3.45
C TYR A 243 30.20 -10.71 2.68
N LYS A 244 30.44 -11.20 1.46
CA LYS A 244 31.61 -10.83 0.63
C LYS A 244 31.25 -10.21 -0.71
N ASN A 245 30.00 -9.83 -0.89
CA ASN A 245 29.53 -9.30 -2.16
C ASN A 245 29.45 -7.76 -2.12
N PRO A 246 30.12 -7.05 -3.06
CA PRO A 246 30.16 -5.59 -3.08
C PRO A 246 28.81 -4.91 -3.31
N THR A 247 27.75 -5.65 -3.62
CA THR A 247 26.39 -5.09 -3.78
C THR A 247 25.52 -5.25 -2.54
N PHE A 248 26.10 -5.67 -1.42
CA PHE A 248 25.41 -5.81 -0.14
C PHE A 248 25.64 -4.60 0.77
N TYR A 249 24.53 -4.18 1.37
CA TYR A 249 24.41 -3.15 2.39
C TYR A 249 23.75 -3.77 3.61
N GLY A 250 24.19 -3.42 4.81
CA GLY A 250 23.60 -3.99 6.02
C GLY A 250 23.72 -3.08 7.23
N TRP A 251 22.86 -3.33 8.20
CA TRP A 251 22.81 -2.58 9.45
C TRP A 251 22.64 -3.55 10.60
N SER A 252 23.30 -3.24 11.71
CA SER A 252 23.11 -3.96 12.96
C SER A 252 22.75 -3.00 14.07
N THR A 253 22.13 -3.52 15.12
CA THR A 253 21.82 -2.76 16.35
C THR A 253 23.07 -2.34 17.15
N LYS A 254 24.29 -2.67 16.68
CA LYS A 254 25.57 -2.37 17.34
C LYS A 254 26.34 -1.21 16.68
N ASN A 255 25.66 -0.30 15.97
CA ASN A 255 26.28 0.78 15.19
C ASN A 255 27.33 0.29 14.17
N LEU A 256 27.15 -0.94 13.66
CA LEU A 256 27.91 -1.44 12.52
C LEU A 256 27.06 -1.35 11.27
N VAL A 257 27.62 -0.75 10.23
CA VAL A 257 27.05 -0.70 8.87
C VAL A 257 27.97 -1.50 7.96
N TYR A 258 27.39 -2.37 7.13
CA TYR A 258 28.12 -3.06 6.09
C TYR A 258 27.93 -2.29 4.79
N LEU A 259 29.03 -1.80 4.20
CA LEU A 259 29.04 -1.14 2.90
C LEU A 259 29.92 -1.97 1.98
N HIS A 260 29.40 -2.38 0.82
CA HIS A 260 30.13 -3.21 -0.14
C HIS A 260 30.67 -4.53 0.47
N GLY A 261 29.93 -5.11 1.41
CA GLY A 261 30.36 -6.32 2.13
C GLY A 261 31.48 -6.11 3.16
N VAL A 262 31.85 -4.85 3.47
CA VAL A 262 32.86 -4.52 4.48
C VAL A 262 32.17 -3.92 5.71
N PRO A 263 32.43 -4.43 6.93
CA PRO A 263 31.90 -3.84 8.15
C PRO A 263 32.61 -2.52 8.48
N HIS A 264 31.82 -1.50 8.78
CA HIS A 264 32.26 -0.20 9.27
C HIS A 264 31.62 0.05 10.64
N SER A 265 32.42 0.45 11.62
CA SER A 265 31.95 0.87 12.95
C SER A 265 32.09 2.38 13.11
N ASN A 266 31.33 2.98 14.03
CA ASN A 266 31.40 4.41 14.40
C ASN A 266 31.10 5.38 13.24
N ILE A 267 30.10 5.08 12.41
CA ILE A 267 29.60 6.06 11.43
C ILE A 267 28.57 6.97 12.10
N ASP A 268 29.01 7.72 13.11
CA ASP A 268 28.23 8.84 13.62
C ASP A 268 28.07 9.85 12.47
N ASN A 269 26.83 10.01 11.99
CA ASN A 269 26.43 10.90 10.88
C ASN A 269 26.52 10.34 9.45
N TYR A 270 26.31 9.04 9.21
CA TYR A 270 26.01 8.59 7.84
C TYR A 270 24.67 9.18 7.37
N GLN A 271 24.72 10.25 6.58
CA GLN A 271 23.58 10.70 5.79
C GLN A 271 23.60 9.90 4.49
N SER A 272 22.65 8.97 4.33
CA SER A 272 22.44 8.39 3.01
C SER A 272 21.88 9.48 2.09
N ASP A 273 22.34 9.46 0.85
CA ASP A 273 21.83 10.19 -0.30
C ASP A 273 20.29 10.16 -0.38
#